data_AF-A0A661R6K0-F1
#
_entry.id   AF-A0A661R6K0-F1
#
_cell.length_a   1.000
_cell.length_b   1.000
_cell.length_c   1.000
_cell.angle_alpha   90.00
_cell.angle_beta   90.00
_cell.angle_gamma   90.00
#
_symmetry.space_group_name_H-M   'P 1'
#
loop_
_entity.id
_entity.type
_entity.pdbx_description
1 polymer ?
#
loop_
_entity_poly.entity_id
_entity_poly.type
_entity_poly.pdbx_seq_one_letter_code
_entity_poly.pdbx_strand_id
1 'polypeptide(L)' 'MKETVDPKSYGLPPRTVLMKIGPEKFILIINRKSRIIMKDAKTILNKVDKIKEKIPSASVCFETTAPVKFIRVCV' A
#
# COMPACT_ATOMS: atom_id res chain seq x y z
N MET A 1 0.29 -4.65 17.19
CA MET A 1 -0.70 -3.57 17.01
C MET A 1 -0.57 -3.03 15.59
N LYS A 2 -1.68 -2.60 14.95
CA LYS A 2 -1.65 -1.88 13.67
C LYS A 2 -1.67 -0.38 13.98
N GLU A 3 -0.70 0.37 13.50
CA GLU A 3 -0.61 1.82 13.72
C GLU A 3 -0.74 2.56 12.41
N THR A 4 -1.48 3.67 12.39
CA THR A 4 -1.56 4.52 11.20
C THR A 4 -0.32 5.41 11.15
N VAL A 5 0.37 5.43 10.01
CA VAL A 5 1.59 6.23 9.83
C VAL A 5 1.39 7.29 8.76
N ASP A 6 2.11 8.41 8.86
CA ASP A 6 2.01 9.47 7.87
C ASP A 6 2.62 9.00 6.52
N PRO A 7 1.82 8.87 5.45
CA PRO A 7 2.31 8.49 4.13
C PRO A 7 3.36 9.46 3.55
N LYS A 8 3.34 10.74 3.95
CA LYS A 8 4.31 11.74 3.44
C LYS A 8 5.73 11.41 3.88
N SER A 9 5.88 10.87 5.08
CA SER A 9 7.18 10.42 5.62
C SER A 9 7.81 9.32 4.75
N TYR A 10 7.01 8.65 3.91
CA TYR A 10 7.43 7.63 2.95
C TYR A 10 7.40 8.10 1.47
N GLY A 11 7.22 9.40 1.21
CA GLY A 11 7.18 9.94 -0.16
C GLY A 11 5.89 9.63 -0.92
N LEU A 12 4.84 9.21 -0.21
CA LEU A 12 3.54 8.87 -0.76
C LEU A 12 2.58 10.08 -0.72
N PRO A 13 1.56 10.10 -1.59
CA PRO A 13 0.53 11.14 -1.54
C PRO A 13 -0.21 11.13 -0.20
N PRO A 14 -0.57 12.30 0.37
CA PRO A 14 -1.22 12.41 1.68
C PRO A 14 -2.60 11.75 1.77
N ARG A 15 -3.25 11.51 0.63
CA ARG A 15 -4.53 10.79 0.57
C ARG A 15 -4.36 9.26 0.67
N THR A 16 -3.13 8.77 0.81
CA THR A 16 -2.86 7.33 0.96
C THR A 16 -3.00 6.95 2.42
N VAL A 17 -3.83 5.95 2.70
CA VAL A 17 -3.90 5.36 4.04
C VAL A 17 -2.83 4.29 4.13
N LEU A 18 -1.83 4.52 4.98
CA LEU A 18 -0.73 3.59 5.24
C LEU A 18 -0.77 3.20 6.71
N MET A 19 -0.81 1.90 6.97
CA MET A 19 -0.66 1.34 8.31
C MET A 19 0.66 0.59 8.42
N LYS A 20 1.20 0.52 9.62
CA LYS A 20 2.38 -0.26 9.96
C LYS A 20 1.99 -1.38 10.92
N ILE A 21 2.52 -2.58 10.70
CA ILE A 21 2.40 -3.72 11.60
C ILE A 21 3.80 -4.15 12.03
N GLY A 22 4.19 -3.79 13.25
CA GLY A 22 5.54 -4.10 13.73
C GLY A 22 6.62 -3.31 12.98
N PRO A 23 7.87 -3.81 12.92
CA PRO A 23 9.01 -2.99 12.50
C PRO A 23 9.07 -2.72 10.99
N GLU A 24 8.68 -3.69 10.16
CA GLU A 24 8.95 -3.66 8.71
C GLU A 24 7.75 -4.03 7.83
N LYS A 25 6.59 -4.35 8.41
CA LYS A 25 5.39 -4.65 7.62
C LYS A 25 4.52 -3.41 7.50
N PHE A 26 4.08 -3.14 6.28
CA PHE A 26 3.20 -2.04 5.96
C PHE A 26 1.95 -2.55 5.27
N ILE A 27 0.81 -1.93 5.54
CA ILE A 27 -0.44 -2.16 4.82
C ILE A 27 -0.84 -0.86 4.13
N LEU A 28 -0.94 -0.91 2.81
CA LEU A 28 -1.66 0.11 2.04
C LEU A 28 -3.15 -0.21 2.06
N ILE A 29 -3.99 0.74 2.47
CA ILE A 29 -5.45 0.59 2.42
C ILE A 29 -5.98 1.41 1.25
N ILE A 30 -6.74 0.78 0.35
CA ILE A 30 -7.49 1.48 -0.69
C ILE A 30 -8.94 1.02 -0.61
N ASN A 31 -9.79 1.94 -0.18
CA ASN A 31 -11.23 1.79 -0.15
C ASN A 31 -11.82 2.54 -1.34
N ARG A 32 -12.33 1.81 -2.31
CA ARG A 32 -13.01 2.37 -3.49
C ARG A 32 -14.28 1.58 -3.76
N LYS A 33 -15.32 2.29 -4.20
CA LYS A 33 -16.60 1.67 -4.61
C LYS A 33 -16.46 0.92 -5.95
N SER A 34 -15.56 1.37 -6.82
CA SER A 34 -15.28 0.76 -8.11
C SER A 34 -14.23 -0.33 -8.01
N ARG A 35 -14.31 -1.33 -8.90
CA ARG A 35 -13.34 -2.42 -9.06
C ARG A 35 -11.91 -1.90 -9.25
N ILE A 36 -10.93 -2.58 -8.64
CA ILE A 36 -9.51 -2.34 -8.90
C ILE A 36 -9.09 -3.12 -10.14
N ILE A 37 -8.42 -2.44 -11.06
CA ILE A 37 -7.92 -3.00 -12.32
C ILE A 37 -6.38 -2.87 -12.41
N MET A 38 -5.77 -3.49 -13.41
CA MET A 38 -4.30 -3.49 -13.59
C MET A 38 -3.68 -2.08 -13.67
N LYS A 39 -4.42 -1.08 -14.16
CA LYS A 39 -3.96 0.33 -14.18
C LYS A 39 -3.74 0.86 -12.76
N ASP A 40 -4.62 0.51 -11.83
CA ASP A 40 -4.45 0.85 -10.42
C ASP A 40 -3.27 0.08 -9.81
N ALA A 41 -3.06 -1.18 -10.21
CA ALA A 41 -1.95 -1.99 -9.73
C ALA A 41 -0.58 -1.35 -10.00
N LYS A 42 -0.36 -0.74 -11.18
CA LYS A 42 0.86 0.03 -11.47
C LYS A 42 1.07 1.18 -10.48
N THR A 43 -0.01 1.86 -10.13
CA THR A 43 0.04 2.96 -9.16
C THR A 43 0.35 2.44 -7.76
N ILE A 44 -0.16 1.25 -7.39
CA ILE A 44 0.13 0.59 -6.12
C ILE A 44 1.62 0.19 -6.05
N LEU A 45 2.15 -0.44 -7.10
CA LEU A 45 3.56 -0.85 -7.17
C LEU A 45 4.50 0.36 -7.02
N ASN A 46 4.23 1.47 -7.71
CA ASN A 46 5.02 2.69 -7.55
C ASN A 46 5.03 3.22 -6.10
N LYS A 47 3.97 2.96 -5.31
CA LYS A 47 3.95 3.30 -3.88
C LYS A 47 4.79 2.33 -3.07
N VAL A 48 4.72 1.04 -3.39
CA VAL A 48 5.56 0.00 -2.76
C VAL A 48 7.03 0.32 -2.98
N ASP A 49 7.42 0.67 -4.21
CA ASP A 49 8.80 1.00 -4.56
C ASP A 49 9.32 2.17 -3.72
N LYS A 50 8.55 3.25 -3.56
CA LYS A 50 8.91 4.38 -2.69
C LYS A 50 9.09 4.01 -1.22
N ILE A 51 8.28 3.07 -0.71
CA ILE A 51 8.45 2.56 0.66
C ILE A 51 9.76 1.77 0.74
N LYS A 52 10.03 0.90 -0.25
CA LYS A 52 11.23 0.07 -0.31
C LYS A 52 12.52 0.87 -0.53
N GLU A 53 12.47 1.98 -1.24
CA GLU A 53 13.59 2.92 -1.37
C GLU A 53 14.04 3.46 0.00
N LYS A 54 13.11 3.61 0.95
CA LYS A 54 13.43 4.08 2.31
C LYS A 54 13.73 2.95 3.27
N ILE A 55 13.05 1.81 3.12
CA ILE A 55 13.19 0.64 3.97
C ILE A 55 13.27 -0.59 3.06
N PRO A 56 14.47 -1.02 2.63
CA PRO A 56 14.62 -2.11 1.67
C PRO A 56 14.02 -3.45 2.13
N SER A 57 14.00 -3.70 3.44
CA SER A 57 13.40 -4.88 4.07
C SER A 57 11.87 -4.79 4.23
N ALA A 58 11.25 -3.67 3.83
CA ALA A 58 9.83 -3.47 4.03
C ALA A 58 8.99 -4.47 3.23
N SER A 59 8.14 -5.20 3.94
CA SER A 59 7.09 -6.03 3.34
C SER A 59 5.82 -5.19 3.25
N VAL A 60 5.33 -4.98 2.03
CA VAL A 60 4.15 -4.14 1.80
C VAL A 60 2.99 -5.01 1.33
N CYS A 61 1.98 -5.09 2.18
CA CYS A 61 0.70 -5.70 1.89
C CYS A 61 -0.32 -4.64 1.49
N PHE A 62 -1.40 -5.09 0.88
CA PHE A 62 -2.48 -4.22 0.46
C PHE A 62 -3.83 -4.79 0.89
N GLU A 63 -4.67 -3.96 1.51
CA GLU A 63 -6.03 -4.30 1.94
C GLU A 63 -7.05 -3.43 1.19
N THR A 64 -8.13 -4.05 0.73
CA THR A 64 -9.20 -3.37 -0.01
C THR A 64 -10.57 -3.98 0.23
N THR A 65 -11.58 -3.13 0.15
CA THR A 65 -13.01 -3.52 0.09
C THR A 65 -13.55 -3.55 -1.34
N ALA A 66 -12.76 -3.13 -2.32
CA ALA A 66 -13.17 -3.06 -3.71
C ALA A 66 -13.16 -4.46 -4.35
N PRO A 67 -14.09 -4.75 -5.30
CA PRO A 67 -14.01 -5.98 -6.05
C PRO A 67 -12.72 -6.02 -6.87
N VAL A 68 -12.01 -7.16 -6.86
CA VAL A 68 -10.71 -7.33 -7.53
C VAL A 68 -10.88 -8.28 -8.71
N LYS A 69 -10.52 -7.84 -9.93
CA LYS A 69 -10.66 -8.70 -11.11
C LYS A 69 -9.55 -9.74 -11.22
N PHE A 70 -8.33 -9.40 -10.79
CA PHE A 70 -7.16 -10.30 -10.71
C PHE A 70 -5.98 -9.51 -10.12
N ILE A 71 -5.69 -9.62 -8.82
CA ILE A 71 -4.47 -9.04 -8.20
C ILE A 71 -4.05 -9.94 -7.03
N ARG A 72 -2.82 -10.46 -7.09
CA ARG A 72 -2.14 -11.16 -5.99
C ARG A 72 -0.85 -10.40 -5.70
N VAL A 73 -0.79 -9.62 -4.63
CA VAL A 73 0.38 -8.77 -4.33
C VAL A 73 0.59 -8.66 -2.81
N CYS A 74 1.46 -9.51 -2.28
CA CYS A 74 2.36 -9.17 -1.18
C CYS A 74 3.75 -9.15 -1.81
N VAL A 75 4.47 -8.03 -1.74
CA VAL A 75 5.85 -7.90 -2.25
C VAL A 75 6.79 -7.47 -1.13
#